data_AF-A0A0B1T2G0-F1
#
_entry.id   AF-A0A0B1T2G0-F1
#
_cell.length_a   1.000
_cell.length_b   1.000
_cell.length_c   1.000
_cell.angle_alpha   90.00
_cell.angle_beta   90.00
_cell.angle_gamma   90.00
#
_symmetry.space_group_name_H-M   'P 1'
#
loop_
_entity.id
_entity.type
_entity.pdbx_description
1 polymer ?
#
loop_
_entity_poly.entity_id
_entity_poly.type
_entity_poly.pdbx_seq_one_letter_code
_entity_poly.pdbx_strand_id
1 'polypeptide(L)'
;MFLVAAILGLLVISSFTQAQLEDLEDPLEEESVDVYTQAQLAELCHREVDQGYECYLPKPQIRYHYDNTTNECLSFLYKGCGGNINNYKEHSRCESVCKKGYDIPPCVDKKPPTGICHIMRPTCPEGSICKYGMSYDGVCCEYETEGQYRKEWKPKCDSGKVLITYDSGPKWVPLLGKKCSYEFCPERADCIEGKWFAHCCGSEERFGPEKLY
;
A
#
# COMPACT_ATOMS: atom_id res chain seq x y z
N MET A 1 36.55 -28.43 67.59
CA MET A 1 35.83 -27.25 68.12
C MET A 1 34.61 -27.07 67.22
N PHE A 2 33.53 -27.83 67.43
CA PHE A 2 32.40 -27.51 68.34
C PHE A 2 31.77 -26.16 67.95
N LEU A 3 30.50 -26.02 67.59
CA LEU A 3 29.32 -26.87 67.78
C LEU A 3 28.19 -26.39 66.84
N VAL A 4 27.37 -27.32 66.34
CA VAL A 4 26.09 -27.08 65.61
C VAL A 4 24.93 -27.18 66.62
N ALA A 5 23.98 -26.23 66.59
CA ALA A 5 22.56 -26.30 67.05
C ALA A 5 22.09 -24.90 67.49
N ALA A 6 20.82 -24.46 67.41
CA ALA A 6 19.60 -24.89 66.74
C ALA A 6 18.59 -23.71 66.81
N ILE A 7 17.77 -23.61 65.76
CA ILE A 7 16.41 -23.03 65.59
C ILE A 7 15.68 -22.51 66.84
N LEU A 8 15.10 -21.28 66.77
CA LEU A 8 13.67 -20.93 67.04
C LEU A 8 13.50 -19.41 67.31
N GLY A 9 12.60 -18.73 66.59
CA GLY A 9 12.07 -17.42 67.03
C GLY A 9 11.67 -16.45 65.92
N LEU A 10 10.36 -16.41 65.63
CA LEU A 10 9.62 -15.59 64.66
C LEU A 10 9.58 -14.06 64.96
N LEU A 11 9.39 -13.28 63.89
CA LEU A 11 8.85 -11.89 63.74
C LEU A 11 9.83 -10.75 64.12
N VAL A 12 10.10 -9.73 63.29
CA VAL A 12 9.19 -8.86 62.51
C VAL A 12 9.90 -8.29 61.25
N ILE A 13 9.16 -8.26 60.15
CA ILE A 13 9.31 -7.60 58.84
C ILE A 13 9.73 -6.10 58.86
N SER A 14 10.72 -5.72 58.03
CA SER A 14 10.67 -4.51 57.19
C SER A 14 11.78 -4.52 56.11
N SER A 15 11.37 -4.82 54.86
CA SER A 15 11.91 -4.34 53.58
C SER A 15 13.43 -4.23 53.39
N PHE A 16 14.06 -5.33 52.94
CA PHE A 16 15.27 -5.28 52.12
C PHE A 16 14.85 -5.41 50.65
N THR A 17 15.11 -4.38 49.84
CA THR A 17 14.89 -4.43 48.39
C THR A 17 15.99 -5.26 47.74
N GLN A 18 15.61 -6.41 47.22
CA GLN A 18 16.39 -7.27 46.36
C GLN A 18 16.35 -6.72 44.94
N ALA A 19 17.51 -6.33 44.40
CA ALA A 19 17.91 -6.53 43.01
C ALA A 19 19.14 -5.68 42.69
N GLN A 20 20.33 -6.26 42.84
CA GLN A 20 21.36 -6.12 41.83
C GLN A 20 21.16 -7.29 40.87
N LEU A 21 20.67 -7.03 39.67
CA LEU A 21 20.90 -7.88 38.50
C LEU A 21 20.54 -7.07 37.25
N GLU A 22 21.49 -7.03 36.31
CA GLU A 22 21.31 -6.82 34.88
C GLU A 22 20.76 -5.48 34.40
N ASP A 23 21.68 -4.58 33.99
CA ASP A 23 21.50 -3.78 32.77
C ASP A 23 22.89 -3.68 32.10
N LEU A 24 23.32 -4.80 31.54
CA LEU A 24 24.34 -4.82 30.50
C LEU A 24 23.57 -4.43 29.23
N GLU A 25 23.43 -3.13 28.97
CA GLU A 25 22.80 -2.63 27.74
C GLU A 25 23.61 -3.12 26.54
N ASP A 26 23.03 -4.08 25.84
CA ASP A 26 23.48 -4.59 24.55
C ASP A 26 23.32 -3.49 23.48
N PRO A 27 24.38 -3.06 22.76
CA PRO A 27 24.26 -2.03 21.73
C PRO A 27 23.67 -2.51 20.39
N LEU A 28 23.14 -3.72 20.26
CA LEU A 28 22.70 -4.26 18.97
C LEU A 28 21.35 -5.01 19.04
N GLU A 29 20.24 -4.25 18.93
CA GLU A 29 19.05 -4.54 18.10
C GLU A 29 17.91 -3.55 18.41
N GLU A 30 18.00 -2.32 17.89
CA GLU A 30 16.78 -1.59 17.50
C GLU A 30 16.43 -2.06 16.08
N GLU A 31 15.38 -2.89 15.96
CA GLU A 31 14.76 -3.15 14.66
C GLU A 31 14.35 -1.81 14.03
N SER A 32 15.01 -1.45 12.92
CA SER A 32 14.85 -0.17 12.24
C SER A 32 13.46 -0.04 11.61
N VAL A 33 12.54 0.67 12.28
CA VAL A 33 11.38 1.24 11.60
C VAL A 33 11.89 2.42 10.77
N ASP A 34 11.86 2.30 9.44
CA ASP A 34 12.30 3.36 8.53
C ASP A 34 11.41 4.63 8.66
N VAL A 35 11.73 5.55 9.58
CA VAL A 35 11.00 6.82 9.73
C VAL A 35 11.51 7.83 8.70
N TYR A 36 10.81 7.99 7.58
CA TYR A 36 11.12 8.98 6.54
C TYR A 36 10.59 10.38 6.88
N THR A 37 11.41 11.42 6.69
CA THR A 37 10.96 12.82 6.77
C THR A 37 10.03 13.19 5.62
N GLN A 38 9.27 14.28 5.76
CA GLN A 38 8.36 14.75 4.69
C GLN A 38 9.08 15.07 3.38
N ALA A 39 10.29 15.63 3.45
CA ALA A 39 11.09 15.91 2.25
C ALA A 39 11.54 14.62 1.55
N GLN A 40 11.91 13.59 2.32
CA GLN A 40 12.27 12.28 1.75
C GLN A 40 11.05 11.61 1.11
N LEU A 41 9.88 11.65 1.75
CA LEU A 41 8.65 11.09 1.17
C LEU A 41 8.25 11.78 -0.13
N ALA A 42 8.51 13.08 -0.28
CA ALA A 42 8.26 13.78 -1.54
C ALA A 42 9.10 13.21 -2.69
N GLU A 43 10.38 12.90 -2.45
CA GLU A 43 11.25 12.28 -3.46
C GLU A 43 10.90 10.79 -3.68
N LEU A 44 10.64 10.04 -2.61
CA LEU A 44 10.35 8.61 -2.66
C LEU A 44 9.00 8.28 -3.30
N CYS A 45 8.00 9.13 -3.11
CA CYS A 45 6.60 8.78 -3.38
C CYS A 45 5.88 9.78 -4.28
N HIS A 46 6.30 11.04 -4.36
CA HIS A 46 5.53 12.08 -5.05
C HIS A 46 6.17 12.57 -6.35
N ARG A 47 7.30 11.98 -6.75
CA ARG A 47 7.91 12.24 -8.06
C ARG A 47 7.04 11.63 -9.16
N GLU A 48 6.85 12.37 -10.24
CA GLU A 48 6.21 11.87 -11.46
C GLU A 48 6.97 10.66 -12.03
N VAL A 49 6.28 9.83 -12.80
CA VAL A 49 6.91 8.69 -13.46
C VAL A 49 8.00 9.17 -14.42
N ASP A 50 9.18 8.60 -14.25
CA ASP A 50 10.27 8.69 -15.21
C ASP A 50 10.61 7.27 -15.68
N GLN A 51 10.20 6.95 -16.90
CA GLN A 51 10.49 5.65 -17.52
C GLN A 51 11.99 5.46 -17.78
N GLY A 52 12.79 6.53 -17.69
CA GLY A 52 14.19 6.50 -18.03
C GLY A 52 14.41 6.24 -19.53
N TYR A 53 15.53 5.59 -19.85
CA TYR A 53 15.92 5.25 -21.21
C TYR A 53 16.45 3.82 -21.30
N GLU A 54 16.43 3.28 -22.51
CA GLU A 54 16.93 1.93 -22.79
C GLU A 54 18.45 1.89 -22.65
N CYS A 55 18.95 0.87 -21.96
CA CYS A 55 20.36 0.61 -21.82
C CYS A 55 20.64 -0.90 -21.95
N TYR A 56 21.93 -1.26 -22.04
CA TYR A 56 22.31 -2.66 -22.29
C TYR A 56 21.74 -3.60 -21.21
N LEU A 57 21.95 -3.25 -19.94
CA LEU A 57 21.41 -3.90 -18.75
C LEU A 57 21.18 -2.84 -17.65
N PRO A 58 20.15 -3.00 -16.81
CA PRO A 58 19.10 -4.02 -16.88
C PRO A 58 18.17 -3.81 -18.08
N LYS A 59 17.50 -4.89 -18.52
CA LYS A 59 16.47 -4.79 -19.56
C LYS A 59 15.21 -4.07 -19.06
N PRO A 60 14.37 -3.56 -19.97
CA PRO A 60 13.09 -2.97 -19.60
C PRO A 60 12.25 -3.94 -18.76
N GLN A 61 11.62 -3.42 -17.72
CA GLN A 61 10.82 -4.23 -16.79
C GLN A 61 9.71 -3.37 -16.17
N ILE A 62 8.62 -4.04 -15.77
CA ILE A 62 7.55 -3.40 -15.03
C ILE A 62 8.04 -3.06 -13.62
N ARG A 63 7.76 -1.83 -13.21
CA ARG A 63 8.04 -1.28 -11.88
C ARG A 63 6.78 -0.60 -11.36
N TYR A 64 6.79 -0.27 -10.08
CA TYR A 64 5.69 0.39 -9.39
C TYR A 64 6.12 1.78 -8.95
N HIS A 65 5.23 2.75 -9.08
CA HIS A 65 5.39 4.09 -8.51
C HIS A 65 4.16 4.40 -7.66
N TYR A 66 4.32 5.21 -6.63
CA TYR A 66 3.19 5.74 -5.89
C TYR A 66 2.58 6.90 -6.65
N ASP A 67 1.27 6.84 -6.90
CA ASP A 67 0.50 7.95 -7.45
C ASP A 67 -0.27 8.61 -6.30
N ASN A 68 0.16 9.82 -5.94
CA ASN A 68 -0.46 10.58 -4.85
C ASN A 68 -1.89 11.04 -5.19
N THR A 69 -2.33 11.00 -6.46
CA THR A 69 -3.70 11.38 -6.82
C THR A 69 -4.70 10.27 -6.49
N THR A 70 -4.33 9.01 -6.73
CA THR A 70 -5.15 7.84 -6.42
C THR A 70 -4.86 7.27 -5.03
N ASN A 71 -3.70 7.60 -4.45
CA ASN A 71 -3.12 6.96 -3.25
C ASN A 71 -2.80 5.47 -3.45
N GLU A 72 -2.43 5.10 -4.67
CA GLU A 72 -2.17 3.70 -5.03
C GLU A 72 -0.79 3.54 -5.68
N CYS A 73 -0.23 2.34 -5.54
CA CYS A 73 0.99 1.96 -6.23
C CYS A 73 0.64 1.39 -7.61
N LEU A 74 1.07 2.08 -8.66
CA LEU A 74 0.66 1.81 -10.03
C LEU A 74 1.85 1.38 -10.91
N SER A 75 1.56 0.47 -11.83
CA SER A 75 2.55 -0.12 -12.72
C SER A 75 2.97 0.85 -13.83
N PHE A 76 4.25 0.83 -14.18
CA PHE A 76 4.82 1.51 -15.34
C PHE A 76 6.01 0.73 -15.91
N LEU A 77 6.33 0.93 -17.18
CA LEU A 77 7.53 0.38 -17.79
C LEU A 77 8.75 1.25 -17.45
N TYR A 78 9.71 0.69 -16.72
CA TYR A 78 11.04 1.26 -16.56
C TYR A 78 11.97 0.70 -17.64
N LYS A 79 12.58 1.58 -18.44
CA LYS A 79 13.37 1.23 -19.63
C LYS A 79 14.77 0.69 -19.32
N GLY A 80 15.21 0.77 -18.06
CA GLY A 80 16.40 0.10 -17.56
C GLY A 80 17.41 1.03 -16.90
N CYS A 81 17.59 2.24 -17.41
CA CYS A 81 18.52 3.24 -16.86
C CYS A 81 17.89 4.62 -16.70
N GLY A 82 18.47 5.44 -15.82
CA GLY A 82 17.94 6.76 -15.47
C GLY A 82 16.74 6.65 -14.53
N GLY A 83 15.71 7.44 -14.76
CA GLY A 83 14.54 7.44 -13.89
C GLY A 83 14.73 8.26 -12.63
N ASN A 84 13.80 8.08 -11.69
CA ASN A 84 13.88 8.63 -10.34
C ASN A 84 13.56 7.55 -9.29
N ILE A 85 13.57 7.93 -8.01
CA ILE A 85 13.48 6.98 -6.90
C ILE A 85 12.04 6.54 -6.56
N ASN A 86 11.00 7.17 -7.12
CA ASN A 86 9.62 6.66 -7.07
C ASN A 86 9.47 5.50 -8.08
N ASN A 87 10.26 4.46 -7.86
CA ASN A 87 10.47 3.32 -8.75
C ASN A 87 10.81 2.09 -7.92
N TYR A 88 9.80 1.27 -7.67
CA TYR A 88 9.86 0.10 -6.82
C TYR A 88 9.76 -1.17 -7.66
N LYS A 89 10.56 -2.19 -7.31
CA LYS A 89 10.49 -3.49 -7.99
C LYS A 89 9.21 -4.26 -7.63
N GLU A 90 8.74 -4.11 -6.41
CA GLU A 90 7.61 -4.86 -5.86
C GLU A 90 6.51 -3.89 -5.42
N HIS A 91 5.26 -4.23 -5.72
CA HIS A 91 4.08 -3.45 -5.34
C HIS A 91 4.02 -3.27 -3.81
N SER A 92 4.25 -4.34 -3.05
CA SER A 92 4.28 -4.34 -1.59
C SER A 92 5.33 -3.38 -1.01
N ARG A 93 6.50 -3.27 -1.63
CA ARG A 93 7.52 -2.31 -1.20
C ARG A 93 7.07 -0.87 -1.45
N CYS A 94 6.44 -0.59 -2.59
CA CYS A 94 5.85 0.72 -2.84
C CYS A 94 4.78 1.06 -1.78
N GLU A 95 3.88 0.12 -1.47
CA GLU A 95 2.82 0.37 -0.49
C GLU A 95 3.40 0.59 0.92
N SER A 96 4.33 -0.25 1.37
CA SER A 96 4.93 -0.11 2.71
C SER A 96 5.70 1.20 2.91
N VAL A 97 6.31 1.75 1.85
CA VAL A 97 7.06 3.00 1.92
C VAL A 97 6.13 4.23 1.79
N CYS A 98 5.15 4.18 0.88
CA CYS A 98 4.43 5.37 0.45
C CYS A 98 2.99 5.46 0.94
N LYS A 99 2.32 4.33 1.13
CA LYS A 99 0.88 4.32 1.45
C LYS A 99 0.70 4.55 2.94
N LYS A 100 0.07 5.67 3.29
CA LYS A 100 -0.29 5.97 4.68
C LYS A 100 -1.50 5.16 5.10
N GLY A 101 -1.43 4.54 6.29
CA GLY A 101 -2.61 4.02 6.96
C GLY A 101 -3.49 5.18 7.42
N TYR A 102 -4.68 5.31 6.84
CA TYR A 102 -5.69 6.24 7.31
C TYR A 102 -6.79 5.45 8.02
N ASP A 103 -7.13 5.85 9.25
CA ASP A 103 -8.30 5.29 9.95
C ASP A 103 -9.56 5.49 9.13
N ILE A 104 -9.69 6.66 8.48
CA ILE A 104 -10.73 6.98 7.50
C ILE A 104 -10.06 7.53 6.23
N PRO A 105 -10.12 6.82 5.09
CA PRO A 105 -9.52 7.30 3.84
C PRO A 105 -10.13 8.62 3.35
N PRO A 106 -9.33 9.56 2.81
CA PRO A 106 -9.84 10.78 2.22
C PRO A 106 -10.68 10.51 0.96
N CYS A 107 -11.51 11.48 0.56
CA CYS A 107 -12.23 11.42 -0.71
C CYS A 107 -11.24 11.38 -1.89
N VAL A 108 -11.57 10.63 -2.95
CA VAL A 108 -10.65 10.41 -4.09
C VAL A 108 -10.33 11.70 -4.85
N ASP A 109 -11.25 12.66 -4.87
CA ASP A 109 -11.05 13.98 -5.48
C ASP A 109 -10.33 14.98 -4.57
N LYS A 110 -9.92 14.54 -3.37
CA LYS A 110 -9.25 15.34 -2.34
C LYS A 110 -10.05 16.55 -1.85
N LYS A 111 -11.36 16.62 -2.18
CA LYS A 111 -12.23 17.65 -1.62
C LYS A 111 -12.53 17.34 -0.16
N PRO A 112 -12.84 18.37 0.67
CA PRO A 112 -13.31 18.14 2.02
C PRO A 112 -14.57 17.27 2.02
N PRO A 113 -14.71 16.33 2.97
CA PRO A 113 -15.95 15.58 3.13
C PRO A 113 -17.17 16.49 3.29
N THR A 114 -18.28 16.09 2.69
CA THR A 114 -19.57 16.80 2.83
C THR A 114 -20.25 16.49 4.16
N GLY A 115 -19.77 15.47 4.88
CA GLY A 115 -20.30 15.02 6.16
C GLY A 115 -19.57 13.80 6.69
N ILE A 116 -20.07 13.27 7.80
CA ILE A 116 -19.61 12.05 8.45
C ILE A 116 -20.76 11.04 8.43
N CYS A 117 -20.44 9.77 8.30
CA CYS A 117 -21.39 8.67 8.33
C CYS A 117 -20.86 7.55 9.23
N HIS A 118 -21.75 6.68 9.68
CA HIS A 118 -21.41 5.54 10.53
C HIS A 118 -22.24 4.32 10.10
N ILE A 119 -21.75 3.09 10.30
CA ILE A 119 -22.46 1.90 9.80
C ILE A 119 -23.91 1.78 10.32
N MET A 120 -24.16 2.21 11.57
CA MET A 120 -25.50 2.22 12.17
C MET A 120 -26.36 3.41 11.72
N ARG A 121 -25.74 4.43 11.11
CA ARG A 121 -26.40 5.63 10.56
C ARG A 121 -25.74 5.98 9.21
N PRO A 122 -26.03 5.19 8.16
CA PRO A 122 -25.31 5.24 6.89
C PRO A 122 -25.79 6.40 6.00
N THR A 123 -26.22 7.50 6.59
CA THR A 123 -26.83 8.64 5.89
C THR A 123 -25.76 9.66 5.52
N CYS A 124 -25.74 10.05 4.25
CA CYS A 124 -24.93 11.16 3.74
C CYS A 124 -25.81 12.23 3.08
N PRO A 125 -25.32 13.46 2.94
CA PRO A 125 -26.00 14.49 2.15
C PRO A 125 -26.30 14.04 0.72
N GLU A 126 -27.30 14.63 0.08
CA GLU A 126 -27.66 14.34 -1.30
C GLU A 126 -26.44 14.48 -2.24
N GLY A 127 -26.31 13.56 -3.19
CA GLY A 127 -25.16 13.50 -4.11
C GLY A 127 -23.86 12.98 -3.48
N SER A 128 -23.88 12.54 -2.21
CA SER A 128 -22.71 11.98 -1.53
C SER A 128 -22.90 10.51 -1.13
N ILE A 129 -21.80 9.77 -1.06
CA ILE A 129 -21.74 8.37 -0.61
C ILE A 129 -20.85 8.24 0.62
N CYS A 130 -21.22 7.31 1.52
CA CYS A 130 -20.42 7.00 2.68
C CYS A 130 -19.19 6.15 2.30
N LYS A 131 -17.99 6.69 2.54
CA LYS A 131 -16.71 6.00 2.44
C LYS A 131 -16.25 5.61 3.83
N TYR A 132 -16.44 4.33 4.17
CA TYR A 132 -16.08 3.79 5.48
C TYR A 132 -14.57 3.66 5.64
N GLY A 133 -14.11 3.97 6.84
CA GLY A 133 -12.79 3.64 7.35
C GLY A 133 -12.75 2.27 8.05
N MET A 134 -11.69 2.06 8.84
CA MET A 134 -11.47 0.81 9.57
C MET A 134 -12.37 0.68 10.82
N SER A 135 -12.81 1.80 11.40
CA SER A 135 -13.48 1.86 12.71
C SER A 135 -15.01 2.04 12.63
N TYR A 136 -15.66 1.56 11.58
CA TYR A 136 -17.10 1.73 11.27
C TYR A 136 -17.59 3.17 11.02
N ASP A 137 -16.80 4.17 11.40
CA ASP A 137 -16.94 5.55 10.97
C ASP A 137 -16.50 5.71 9.52
N GLY A 138 -17.07 6.71 8.85
CA GLY A 138 -16.78 7.05 7.47
C GLY A 138 -17.01 8.52 7.19
N VAL A 139 -16.58 8.94 6.01
CA VAL A 139 -16.79 10.29 5.49
C VAL A 139 -17.70 10.26 4.27
N CYS A 140 -18.51 11.30 4.11
CA CYS A 140 -19.34 11.47 2.94
C CYS A 140 -18.55 12.15 1.82
N CYS A 141 -18.39 11.46 0.70
CA CYS A 141 -17.65 11.89 -0.48
C CYS A 141 -18.57 11.97 -1.69
N GLU A 142 -18.18 12.69 -2.75
CA GLU A 142 -18.99 12.83 -3.96
C GLU A 142 -19.32 11.46 -4.60
N TYR A 143 -20.62 11.17 -4.81
CA TYR A 143 -21.09 9.85 -5.26
C TYR A 143 -20.53 9.43 -6.61
N GLU A 144 -20.64 10.30 -7.62
CA GLU A 144 -20.23 9.98 -9.00
C GLU A 144 -18.73 9.74 -9.11
N THR A 145 -17.94 10.62 -8.48
CA THR A 145 -16.48 10.53 -8.50
C THR A 145 -15.96 9.29 -7.77
N GLU A 146 -16.47 8.98 -6.57
CA GLU A 146 -16.12 7.73 -5.87
C GLU A 146 -16.62 6.48 -6.63
N GLY A 147 -17.80 6.58 -7.26
CA GLY A 147 -18.35 5.52 -8.11
C GLY A 147 -17.47 5.21 -9.31
N GLN A 148 -17.00 6.23 -10.02
CA GLN A 148 -16.09 6.10 -11.14
C GLN A 148 -14.74 5.50 -10.69
N TYR A 149 -14.16 6.02 -9.61
CA TYR A 149 -12.91 5.48 -9.05
C TYR A 149 -13.04 3.98 -8.75
N ARG A 150 -14.10 3.57 -8.05
CA ARG A 150 -14.34 2.16 -7.69
C ARG A 150 -14.53 1.27 -8.92
N LYS A 151 -15.18 1.79 -9.97
CA LYS A 151 -15.37 1.07 -11.24
C LYS A 151 -14.04 0.85 -11.95
N GLU A 152 -13.17 1.86 -11.99
CA GLU A 152 -11.86 1.76 -12.63
C GLU A 152 -10.84 0.96 -11.80
N TRP A 153 -10.98 0.95 -10.46
CA TRP A 153 -10.19 0.12 -9.54
C TRP A 153 -10.51 -1.38 -9.66
N LYS A 154 -11.75 -1.72 -10.06
CA LYS A 154 -12.20 -3.08 -10.34
C LYS A 154 -12.68 -3.18 -11.78
N PRO A 155 -11.77 -3.02 -12.76
CA PRO A 155 -12.14 -2.93 -14.15
C PRO A 155 -12.66 -4.27 -14.67
N LYS A 156 -13.33 -4.22 -15.82
CA LYS A 156 -13.81 -5.38 -16.56
C LYS A 156 -13.45 -5.20 -18.02
N CYS A 157 -13.17 -6.30 -18.69
CA CYS A 157 -12.93 -6.30 -20.13
C CYS A 157 -14.21 -6.60 -20.90
N ASP A 158 -14.25 -6.17 -22.16
CA ASP A 158 -15.32 -6.50 -23.09
C ASP A 158 -15.40 -8.01 -23.37
N SER A 159 -16.54 -8.45 -23.87
CA SER A 159 -16.80 -9.87 -24.20
C SER A 159 -15.69 -10.46 -25.09
N GLY A 160 -15.13 -11.60 -24.65
CA GLY A 160 -14.05 -12.31 -25.35
C GLY A 160 -12.64 -11.88 -24.94
N LYS A 161 -12.50 -10.90 -24.06
CA LYS A 161 -11.23 -10.52 -23.43
C LYS A 161 -11.25 -10.81 -21.94
N VAL A 162 -10.09 -11.12 -21.39
CA VAL A 162 -9.85 -11.33 -19.97
C VAL A 162 -9.03 -10.17 -19.41
N LEU A 163 -9.31 -9.84 -18.15
CA LEU A 163 -8.54 -8.86 -17.40
C LEU A 163 -7.19 -9.47 -17.05
N ILE A 164 -6.11 -8.77 -17.36
CA ILE A 164 -4.78 -9.19 -16.96
C ILE A 164 -4.58 -8.86 -15.48
N THR A 165 -4.26 -9.89 -14.71
CA THR A 165 -4.02 -9.82 -13.27
C THR A 165 -2.66 -10.39 -12.94
N TYR A 166 -2.07 -9.94 -11.84
CA TYR A 166 -0.87 -10.56 -11.26
C TYR A 166 -1.23 -11.27 -9.94
N ASP A 167 -0.40 -12.22 -9.55
CA ASP A 167 -0.54 -12.95 -8.30
C ASP A 167 0.02 -12.13 -7.13
N SER A 168 -0.82 -11.84 -6.14
CA SER A 168 -0.42 -11.19 -4.88
C SER A 168 -0.35 -12.16 -3.69
N GLY A 169 -0.53 -13.46 -3.93
CA GLY A 169 -0.62 -14.52 -2.93
C GLY A 169 -2.06 -15.01 -2.74
N PRO A 170 -2.88 -14.39 -1.85
CA PRO A 170 -4.22 -14.89 -1.56
C PRO A 170 -5.26 -14.53 -2.62
N LYS A 171 -4.96 -13.58 -3.52
CA LYS A 171 -5.88 -13.07 -4.55
C LYS A 171 -5.14 -12.61 -5.80
N TRP A 172 -5.81 -12.73 -6.94
CA TRP A 172 -5.44 -12.09 -8.19
C TRP A 172 -5.84 -10.61 -8.16
N VAL A 173 -4.90 -9.74 -8.48
CA VAL A 173 -5.11 -8.28 -8.48
C VAL A 173 -5.00 -7.75 -9.90
N PRO A 174 -5.88 -6.83 -10.35
CA PRO A 174 -5.76 -6.22 -11.66
C PRO A 174 -4.40 -5.55 -11.86
N LEU A 175 -3.77 -5.77 -13.02
CA LEU A 175 -2.59 -5.01 -13.40
C LEU A 175 -3.03 -3.59 -13.77
N LEU A 176 -2.88 -2.66 -12.84
CA LEU A 176 -3.26 -1.25 -13.01
C LEU A 176 -2.03 -0.38 -13.22
N GLY A 177 -2.18 0.60 -14.11
CA GLY A 177 -1.28 1.73 -14.29
C GLY A 177 -2.04 3.04 -14.18
N LYS A 178 -1.34 4.18 -14.22
CA LYS A 178 -2.02 5.49 -14.20
C LYS A 178 -2.60 5.86 -15.56
N LYS A 179 -1.84 5.59 -16.62
CA LYS A 179 -2.17 5.90 -18.02
C LYS A 179 -1.48 4.91 -18.95
N CYS A 180 -2.03 4.69 -20.13
CA CYS A 180 -1.52 3.76 -21.14
C CYS A 180 -0.17 4.18 -21.69
N SER A 181 0.13 5.49 -21.70
CA SER A 181 1.44 6.01 -22.07
C SER A 181 2.58 5.59 -21.12
N TYR A 182 2.28 4.96 -19.98
CA TYR A 182 3.28 4.33 -19.12
C TYR A 182 3.69 2.92 -19.57
N GLU A 183 3.11 2.41 -20.66
CA GLU A 183 3.55 1.19 -21.36
C GLU A 183 3.61 -0.07 -20.47
N PHE A 184 2.77 -0.15 -19.44
CA PHE A 184 2.81 -1.22 -18.44
C PHE A 184 2.11 -2.51 -18.88
N CYS A 185 1.31 -2.47 -19.95
CA CYS A 185 0.61 -3.65 -20.45
C CYS A 185 1.57 -4.60 -21.19
N PRO A 186 1.41 -5.93 -21.01
CA PRO A 186 2.17 -6.91 -21.78
C PRO A 186 1.98 -6.76 -23.29
N GLU A 187 2.94 -7.25 -24.08
CA GLU A 187 2.88 -7.18 -25.54
C GLU A 187 1.59 -7.81 -26.09
N ARG A 188 0.90 -7.11 -26.99
CA ARG A 188 -0.41 -7.47 -27.59
C ARG A 188 -1.59 -7.57 -26.61
N ALA A 189 -1.44 -7.03 -25.40
CA ALA A 189 -2.59 -6.64 -24.60
C ALA A 189 -3.09 -5.27 -25.05
N ASP A 190 -4.39 -5.04 -24.95
CA ASP A 190 -5.01 -3.75 -25.13
C ASP A 190 -4.94 -2.98 -23.82
N CYS A 191 -4.46 -1.74 -23.89
CA CYS A 191 -4.53 -0.83 -22.76
C CYS A 191 -5.78 0.05 -22.85
N ILE A 192 -6.55 0.11 -21.77
CA ILE A 192 -7.77 0.89 -21.66
C ILE A 192 -7.56 1.95 -20.56
N GLU A 193 -7.52 3.21 -20.98
CA GLU A 193 -7.29 4.36 -20.09
C GLU A 193 -8.61 4.94 -19.56
N GLY A 194 -8.71 5.06 -18.24
CA GLY A 194 -9.78 5.74 -17.53
C GLY A 194 -9.34 7.09 -16.96
N LYS A 195 -10.16 7.66 -16.08
CA LYS A 195 -9.87 8.95 -15.41
C LYS A 195 -8.84 8.78 -14.29
N TRP A 196 -8.95 7.71 -13.53
CA TRP A 196 -8.17 7.41 -12.34
C TRP A 196 -7.08 6.38 -12.65
N PHE A 197 -7.42 5.35 -13.43
CA PHE A 197 -6.55 4.21 -13.72
C PHE A 197 -6.63 3.81 -15.20
N ALA A 198 -5.55 3.18 -15.67
CA ALA A 198 -5.53 2.38 -16.87
C ALA A 198 -5.40 0.89 -16.51
N HIS A 199 -5.95 0.02 -17.34
CA HIS A 199 -5.87 -1.43 -17.14
C HIS A 199 -5.62 -2.16 -18.47
N CYS A 200 -5.22 -3.43 -18.37
CA CYS A 200 -4.88 -4.25 -19.52
C CYS A 200 -5.91 -5.37 -19.73
N CYS A 201 -6.39 -5.48 -20.96
CA CYS A 201 -7.25 -6.57 -21.41
C CYS A 201 -6.55 -7.36 -22.51
N GLY A 202 -6.75 -8.67 -22.55
CA GLY A 202 -6.15 -9.52 -23.59
C GLY A 202 -7.03 -10.72 -23.92
N SER A 203 -6.66 -11.50 -24.94
CA SER A 203 -7.41 -12.70 -25.29
C SER A 203 -7.29 -13.77 -24.20
N GLU A 204 -8.36 -14.54 -23.97
CA GLU A 204 -8.34 -15.65 -23.02
C GLU A 204 -7.32 -16.73 -23.40
N GLU A 205 -7.16 -16.99 -24.71
CA GLU A 205 -6.12 -17.90 -25.22
C GLU A 205 -4.73 -17.52 -24.72
N ARG A 206 -4.43 -16.22 -24.62
CA ARG A 206 -3.11 -15.75 -24.21
C ARG A 206 -3.02 -15.46 -22.72
N PHE A 207 -4.01 -14.81 -22.14
CA PHE A 207 -3.95 -14.25 -20.78
C PHE A 207 -4.98 -14.85 -19.81
N GLY A 208 -5.56 -16.01 -20.14
CA GLY A 208 -6.53 -16.69 -19.30
C GLY A 208 -6.00 -17.02 -17.89
N PRO A 209 -6.90 -17.35 -16.94
CA PRO A 209 -6.63 -17.39 -15.50
C PRO A 209 -5.60 -18.43 -15.03
N GLU A 210 -5.16 -19.35 -15.90
CA GLU A 210 -4.12 -20.34 -15.59
C GLU A 210 -2.71 -19.88 -15.99
N LYS A 211 -2.56 -18.68 -16.58
CA LYS A 211 -1.29 -18.17 -17.08
C LYS A 211 -0.80 -17.02 -16.19
N LEU A 212 0.32 -17.26 -15.50
CA LEU A 212 0.99 -16.28 -14.63
C LEU A 212 1.63 -15.17 -15.47
N TYR A 213 1.40 -13.91 -15.08
CA TYR A 213 1.99 -12.70 -15.67
C TYR A 213 2.48 -11.73 -14.59
#